data_AF-A0A832ANZ3-F1
#
_entry.id   AF-A0A832ANZ3-F1
#
_cell.length_a   1.000
_cell.length_b   1.000
_cell.length_c   1.000
_cell.angle_alpha   90.00
_cell.angle_beta   90.00
_cell.angle_gamma   90.00
#
_symmetry.space_group_name_H-M   'P 1'
#
loop_
_entity.id
_entity.type
_entity.pdbx_description
1 polymer ?
#
loop_
_entity_poly.entity_id
_entity_poly.type
_entity_poly.pdbx_seq_one_letter_code
_entity_poly.pdbx_strand_id
1 'polypeptide(L)'
;MLRSVHKYIGLFATALVLVLAISGAALSVLPAWGRLQAPAMTEARLSVAELAARVSRNYPGIEQIRRAPSGRITAYYLDGDIAGAVVIDPATGKGIADHAPSPAVQWLTSLHRSFLLGDGGRLTAAAGSLAMLMLSVSGLFLVARRMGGWRRLLARSRGPAAGRIHMEIGRLSALGLIMASATSLYMAASTFELLPQEATSPEFPVRVSGETGLNPADMPALAAIPASRLRELTFPYPDDP
;
A
#
# COMPACT_ATOMS: atom_id res chain seq x y z
N MET A 1 -31.76 7.01 -23.15
CA MET A 1 -31.73 6.39 -21.81
C MET A 1 -30.34 6.40 -21.17
N LEU A 2 -29.30 5.85 -21.81
CA LEU A 2 -27.93 5.75 -21.23
C LEU A 2 -27.36 7.08 -20.68
N ARG A 3 -27.52 8.20 -21.41
CA ARG A 3 -27.05 9.53 -20.96
C ARG A 3 -27.73 9.99 -19.66
N SER A 4 -29.03 9.72 -19.49
CA SER A 4 -29.77 10.11 -18.28
C SER A 4 -29.33 9.26 -17.09
N VAL A 5 -29.19 7.94 -17.28
CA VAL A 5 -28.71 7.01 -16.24
C VAL A 5 -27.31 7.42 -15.76
N HIS A 6 -26.36 7.64 -16.69
CA HIS A 6 -25.02 8.10 -16.35
C HIS A 6 -25.04 9.42 -15.56
N LYS A 7 -25.91 10.37 -15.96
CA LYS A 7 -26.04 11.67 -15.28
C LYS A 7 -26.48 11.50 -13.82
N TYR A 8 -27.55 10.74 -13.57
CA TYR A 8 -28.11 10.62 -12.22
C TYR A 8 -27.21 9.79 -11.30
N ILE A 9 -26.69 8.65 -11.78
CA ILE A 9 -25.75 7.84 -11.00
C ILE A 9 -24.48 8.65 -10.72
N GLY A 10 -23.94 9.37 -11.71
CA GLY A 10 -22.77 10.23 -11.55
C GLY A 10 -22.99 11.36 -10.54
N LEU A 11 -24.19 11.96 -10.52
CA LEU A 11 -24.54 13.00 -9.56
C LEU A 11 -24.50 12.47 -8.12
N PHE A 12 -25.13 11.33 -7.86
CA PHE A 12 -25.08 10.70 -6.53
C PHE A 12 -23.66 10.26 -6.15
N ALA A 13 -22.89 9.73 -7.11
CA ALA A 13 -21.52 9.29 -6.86
C ALA A 13 -20.55 10.44 -6.58
N THR A 14 -20.86 11.68 -6.96
CA THR A 14 -19.91 12.80 -6.89
C THR A 14 -19.39 13.05 -5.47
N ALA A 15 -20.25 12.99 -4.45
CA ALA A 15 -19.83 13.19 -3.06
C ALA A 15 -18.84 12.12 -2.59
N LEU A 16 -19.14 10.85 -2.89
CA LEU A 16 -18.26 9.71 -2.58
C LEU A 16 -16.89 9.88 -3.23
N VAL A 17 -16.89 10.26 -4.51
CA VAL A 17 -15.68 10.41 -5.32
C VAL A 17 -14.82 11.55 -4.82
N LEU A 18 -15.42 12.67 -4.40
CA LEU A 18 -14.69 13.78 -3.80
C LEU A 18 -13.98 13.36 -2.51
N VAL A 19 -14.68 12.66 -1.61
CA VAL A 19 -14.09 12.16 -0.36
C VAL A 19 -12.91 11.22 -0.67
N LEU A 20 -13.10 10.26 -1.57
CA LEU A 20 -12.06 9.31 -1.94
C LEU A 20 -10.88 9.96 -2.67
N ALA A 21 -11.13 10.91 -3.56
CA ALA A 21 -10.09 11.61 -4.31
C ALA A 21 -9.24 12.49 -3.37
N ILE A 22 -9.87 13.24 -2.47
CA ILE A 22 -9.17 14.11 -1.51
C ILE A 22 -8.36 13.27 -0.53
N SER A 23 -8.97 12.24 0.07
CA SER A 23 -8.28 11.36 1.01
C SER A 23 -7.15 10.57 0.33
N GLY A 24 -7.38 10.06 -0.89
CA GLY A 24 -6.37 9.36 -1.66
C GLY A 24 -5.21 10.26 -2.08
N ALA A 25 -5.49 11.50 -2.50
CA ALA A 25 -4.46 12.49 -2.80
C ALA A 25 -3.59 12.78 -1.57
N ALA A 26 -4.20 12.98 -0.40
CA ALA A 26 -3.46 13.19 0.85
C ALA A 26 -2.61 11.96 1.23
N LEU A 27 -3.16 10.74 1.11
CA LEU A 27 -2.43 9.50 1.39
C LEU A 27 -1.28 9.24 0.41
N SER A 28 -1.41 9.67 -0.85
CA SER A 28 -0.39 9.46 -1.89
C SER A 28 0.96 10.12 -1.60
N VAL A 29 0.96 11.15 -0.75
CA VAL A 29 2.18 11.89 -0.35
C VAL A 29 2.98 11.12 0.71
N LEU A 30 2.31 10.32 1.55
CA LEU A 30 2.93 9.69 2.71
C LEU A 30 4.11 8.77 2.37
N PRO A 31 4.08 7.92 1.33
CA PRO A 31 5.23 7.09 0.98
C PRO A 31 6.45 7.90 0.56
N ALA A 32 6.25 8.98 -0.20
CA ALA A 32 7.33 9.88 -0.63
C ALA A 32 7.92 10.63 0.57
N TRP A 33 7.06 11.16 1.44
CA TRP A 33 7.46 11.81 2.67
C TRP A 33 8.23 10.86 3.59
N GLY A 34 7.72 9.65 3.78
CA GLY A 34 8.36 8.62 4.59
C GLY A 34 9.72 8.17 4.03
N ARG A 35 9.96 8.31 2.72
CA ARG A 35 11.26 8.04 2.10
C ARG A 35 12.28 9.15 2.37
N LEU A 36 11.83 10.40 2.41
CA LEU A 36 12.68 11.55 2.77
C LEU A 36 13.10 11.49 4.25
N GLN A 37 12.25 10.96 5.12
CA GLN A 37 12.53 10.80 6.55
C GLN A 37 13.23 9.48 6.90
N ALA A 38 13.29 8.52 5.98
CA ALA A 38 13.93 7.24 6.27
C ALA A 38 15.43 7.44 6.49
N PRO A 39 16.02 6.84 7.55
CA PRO A 39 17.46 6.89 7.77
C PRO A 39 18.22 6.44 6.53
N ALA A 40 19.24 7.20 6.16
CA ALA A 40 20.06 6.87 5.01
C ALA A 40 20.83 5.57 5.28
N MET A 41 20.77 4.63 4.33
CA MET A 41 21.72 3.52 4.29
C MET A 41 23.05 4.03 3.73
N THR A 42 23.90 4.53 4.62
CA THR A 42 25.20 5.12 4.26
C THR A 42 26.20 4.06 3.76
N GLU A 43 26.09 2.83 4.27
CA GLU A 43 26.94 1.71 3.87
C GLU A 43 26.37 0.99 2.64
N ALA A 44 26.96 1.24 1.46
CA ALA A 44 26.54 0.63 0.20
C ALA A 44 26.60 -0.90 0.17
N ARG A 45 27.34 -1.53 1.11
CA ARG A 45 27.53 -2.98 1.22
C ARG A 45 26.97 -3.59 2.50
N LEU A 46 26.10 -2.86 3.24
CA LEU A 46 25.49 -3.42 4.44
C LEU A 46 24.68 -4.68 4.08
N SER A 47 25.05 -5.82 4.65
CA SER A 47 24.34 -7.09 4.50
C SER A 47 23.22 -7.20 5.52
N VAL A 48 22.26 -8.10 5.27
CA VAL A 48 21.21 -8.42 6.24
C VAL A 48 21.83 -9.02 7.51
N ALA A 49 22.87 -9.85 7.38
CA ALA A 49 23.62 -10.43 8.49
C ALA A 49 24.16 -9.35 9.45
N GLU A 50 24.86 -8.36 8.90
CA GLU A 50 25.47 -7.30 9.69
C GLU A 50 24.41 -6.39 10.33
N LEU A 51 23.35 -6.04 9.59
CA LEU A 51 22.22 -5.29 10.13
C LEU A 51 21.56 -6.05 11.29
N ALA A 52 21.27 -7.33 11.10
CA ALA A 52 20.62 -8.18 12.10
C ALA A 52 21.49 -8.28 13.37
N ALA A 53 22.80 -8.46 13.22
CA ALA A 53 23.73 -8.51 14.34
C ALA A 53 23.85 -7.16 15.07
N ARG A 54 23.80 -6.02 14.37
CA ARG A 54 23.78 -4.69 14.99
C ARG A 54 22.51 -4.47 15.80
N VAL A 55 21.36 -4.88 15.26
CA VAL A 55 20.07 -4.74 15.93
C VAL A 55 19.97 -5.67 17.14
N SER A 56 20.34 -6.94 17.00
CA SER A 56 20.24 -7.92 18.10
C SER A 56 21.12 -7.55 19.31
N ARG A 57 22.28 -6.90 19.08
CA ARG A 57 23.11 -6.37 20.17
C ARG A 57 22.43 -5.27 20.99
N ASN A 58 21.59 -4.44 20.36
CA ASN A 58 20.86 -3.37 21.05
C ASN A 58 19.48 -3.82 21.56
N TYR A 59 18.90 -4.86 20.95
CA TYR A 59 17.58 -5.42 21.26
C TYR A 59 17.66 -6.95 21.37
N PRO A 60 18.05 -7.51 22.54
CA PRO A 60 18.21 -8.95 22.71
C PRO A 60 16.93 -9.77 22.48
N GLY A 61 15.75 -9.21 22.76
CA GLY A 61 14.44 -9.82 22.49
C GLY A 61 13.88 -9.50 21.11
N ILE A 62 14.73 -9.28 20.09
CA ILE A 62 14.27 -9.01 18.73
C ILE A 62 13.49 -10.20 18.16
N GLU A 63 12.29 -9.95 17.66
CA GLU A 63 11.44 -10.96 17.01
C GLU A 63 11.44 -10.78 15.49
N GLN A 64 11.48 -9.53 15.02
CA GLN A 64 11.34 -9.25 13.60
C GLN A 64 12.04 -7.95 13.19
N ILE A 65 12.74 -7.97 12.06
CA ILE A 65 13.23 -6.77 11.37
C ILE A 65 12.48 -6.65 10.04
N ARG A 66 11.81 -5.52 9.85
CA ARG A 66 11.03 -5.25 8.63
C ARG A 66 11.49 -3.96 7.97
N ARG A 67 11.64 -4.00 6.65
CA ARG A 67 11.96 -2.82 5.84
C ARG A 67 10.74 -2.40 5.04
N ALA A 68 10.23 -1.21 5.32
CA ALA A 68 9.13 -0.62 4.58
C ALA A 68 9.56 -0.24 3.14
N PRO A 69 8.64 -0.11 2.17
CA PRO A 69 8.94 0.38 0.82
C PRO A 69 9.61 1.76 0.79
N SER A 70 9.41 2.59 1.82
CA SER A 70 10.10 3.87 2.00
C SER A 70 11.60 3.72 2.30
N GLY A 71 12.06 2.52 2.62
CA GLY A 71 13.43 2.22 3.05
C GLY A 71 13.65 2.25 4.55
N ARG A 72 12.65 2.71 5.32
CA ARG A 72 12.66 2.71 6.78
C ARG A 72 12.71 1.28 7.31
N ILE A 73 13.63 1.01 8.23
CA ILE A 73 13.74 -0.27 8.93
C ILE A 73 13.11 -0.12 10.32
N THR A 74 12.26 -1.08 10.67
CA THR A 74 11.66 -1.20 12.00
C THR A 74 12.08 -2.53 12.61
N ALA A 75 12.49 -2.49 13.86
CA ALA A 75 12.69 -3.66 14.71
C ALA A 75 11.47 -3.84 15.63
N TYR A 76 10.93 -5.05 15.67
CA TYR A 76 9.91 -5.48 16.62
C TYR A 76 10.59 -6.38 17.64
N TYR A 77 10.47 -6.03 18.91
CA TYR A 77 11.17 -6.70 19.99
C TYR A 77 10.25 -6.85 21.21
N LEU A 78 10.61 -7.79 22.06
CA LEU A 78 10.01 -8.01 23.36
C LEU A 78 11.01 -7.60 24.45
N ASP A 79 10.56 -6.76 25.38
CA ASP A 79 11.29 -6.47 26.62
C ASP A 79 10.50 -7.03 27.80
N GLY A 80 10.90 -8.21 28.28
CA GLY A 80 10.07 -9.02 29.18
C GLY A 80 8.81 -9.51 28.47
N ASP A 81 7.64 -9.04 28.91
CA ASP A 81 6.34 -9.32 28.26
C ASP A 81 5.81 -8.11 27.45
N ILE A 82 6.60 -7.04 27.31
CA ILE A 82 6.17 -5.80 26.65
C ILE A 82 6.66 -5.78 25.21
N ALA A 83 5.71 -5.84 24.27
CA ALA A 83 6.00 -5.70 22.85
C ALA A 83 6.32 -4.24 22.50
N GLY A 84 7.47 -4.03 21.86
CA GLY A 84 7.96 -2.75 21.37
C GLY A 84 8.22 -2.77 19.87
N ALA A 85 8.16 -1.59 19.25
CA ALA A 85 8.52 -1.41 17.86
C ALA A 85 9.27 -0.10 17.69
N VAL A 86 10.45 -0.14 17.07
CA VAL A 86 11.34 1.02 16.98
C VAL A 86 11.94 1.15 15.59
N VAL A 87 12.05 2.38 15.09
CA VAL A 87 12.73 2.69 13.84
C VAL A 87 14.23 2.65 14.08
N ILE A 88 14.93 1.88 13.24
CA ILE A 88 16.36 1.60 13.38
C ILE A 88 17.18 2.49 12.45
N ASP A 89 18.26 3.06 12.98
CA ASP A 89 19.37 3.53 12.17
C ASP A 89 20.21 2.33 11.68
N PRO A 90 20.25 2.06 10.36
CA PRO A 90 20.96 0.90 9.81
C PRO A 90 22.47 0.94 10.06
N ALA A 91 23.06 2.11 10.28
CA ALA A 91 24.49 2.23 10.52
C ALA A 91 24.86 1.74 11.95
N THR A 92 24.03 2.05 12.95
CA THR A 92 24.35 1.75 14.35
C THR A 92 23.55 0.58 14.93
N GLY A 93 22.42 0.23 14.32
CA GLY A 93 21.44 -0.73 14.86
C GLY A 93 20.65 -0.19 16.04
N LYS A 94 20.74 1.11 16.35
CA LYS A 94 20.04 1.75 17.46
C LYS A 94 18.68 2.30 17.03
N GLY A 95 17.75 2.32 17.96
CA GLY A 95 16.47 3.00 17.80
C GLY A 95 16.63 4.52 17.74
N ILE A 96 16.01 5.15 16.75
CA ILE A 96 15.99 6.62 16.60
C ILE A 96 14.63 7.24 16.89
N ALA A 97 13.55 6.45 16.83
CA ALA A 97 12.19 6.87 17.13
C ALA A 97 11.29 5.65 17.33
N ASP A 98 10.30 5.75 18.21
CA ASP A 98 9.27 4.72 18.35
C ASP A 98 8.45 4.58 17.06
N HIS A 99 8.12 3.34 16.72
CA HIS A 99 7.29 3.04 15.56
C HIS A 99 5.80 3.16 15.92
N ALA A 100 5.32 4.39 16.08
CA ALA A 100 3.90 4.68 16.28
C ALA A 100 3.27 5.27 14.99
N PRO A 101 2.28 4.61 14.36
CA PRO A 101 1.55 5.21 13.25
C PRO A 101 0.75 6.42 13.75
N SER A 102 0.90 7.58 13.10
CA SER A 102 0.17 8.81 13.46
C SER A 102 -1.35 8.57 13.50
N PRO A 103 -2.06 8.99 14.57
CA PRO A 103 -3.51 8.86 14.66
C PRO A 103 -4.25 9.51 13.47
N ALA A 104 -3.74 10.64 12.98
CA ALA A 104 -4.31 11.32 11.82
C ALA A 104 -4.16 10.48 10.54
N VAL A 105 -3.01 9.82 10.36
CA VAL A 105 -2.78 8.91 9.21
C VAL A 105 -3.69 7.68 9.31
N GLN A 106 -3.87 7.13 10.51
CA GLN A 106 -4.77 6.00 10.72
C GLN A 106 -6.23 6.37 10.42
N TRP A 107 -6.68 7.52 10.93
CA TRP A 107 -8.01 8.05 10.65
C TRP A 107 -8.23 8.27 9.15
N LEU A 108 -7.27 8.92 8.47
CA LEU A 108 -7.35 9.20 7.04
C LEU A 108 -7.38 7.91 6.21
N THR A 109 -6.59 6.91 6.61
CA THR A 109 -6.57 5.58 5.96
C THR A 109 -7.91 4.86 6.15
N SER A 110 -8.47 4.91 7.36
CA SER A 110 -9.78 4.30 7.67
C SER A 110 -10.94 5.00 6.93
N LEU A 111 -10.88 6.33 6.79
CA LEU A 111 -11.82 7.11 5.98
C LEU A 111 -11.74 6.70 4.51
N HIS A 112 -10.54 6.62 3.93
CA HIS A 112 -10.37 6.29 2.52
C HIS A 112 -10.76 4.84 2.20
N ARG A 113 -10.35 3.89 3.04
CA ARG A 113 -10.54 2.45 2.79
C ARG A 113 -11.93 1.95 3.15
N SER A 114 -12.56 2.56 4.15
CA SER A 114 -13.78 2.02 4.78
C SER A 114 -14.75 3.10 5.25
N PHE A 115 -14.58 4.38 4.91
CA PHE A 115 -15.45 5.45 5.38
C PHE A 115 -15.64 5.48 6.91
N LEU A 116 -14.66 5.00 7.68
CA LEU A 116 -14.73 4.83 9.14
C LEU A 116 -15.79 3.82 9.64
N LEU A 117 -16.30 2.95 8.75
CA LEU A 117 -17.39 2.00 9.03
C LEU A 117 -16.91 0.53 9.05
N GLY A 118 -15.60 0.29 9.15
CA GLY A 118 -15.03 -1.07 9.14
C GLY A 118 -15.44 -1.85 7.88
N ASP A 119 -15.85 -3.11 8.04
CA ASP A 119 -16.15 -3.99 6.91
C ASP A 119 -17.39 -3.58 6.12
N GLY A 120 -18.42 -3.02 6.77
CA GLY A 120 -19.58 -2.46 6.06
C GLY A 120 -19.19 -1.30 5.14
N GLY A 121 -18.21 -0.51 5.57
CA GLY A 121 -17.61 0.54 4.75
C GLY A 121 -16.77 0.02 3.59
N ARG A 122 -16.05 -1.10 3.79
CA ARG A 122 -15.28 -1.76 2.71
C ARG A 122 -16.20 -2.31 1.63
N LEU A 123 -17.32 -2.92 2.00
CA LEU A 123 -18.36 -3.36 1.04
C LEU A 123 -18.96 -2.17 0.30
N THR A 124 -19.25 -1.07 1.01
CA THR A 124 -19.74 0.17 0.41
C THR A 124 -18.71 0.74 -0.59
N ALA A 125 -17.43 0.75 -0.24
CA ALA A 125 -16.35 1.19 -1.13
C ALA A 125 -16.22 0.29 -2.36
N ALA A 126 -16.37 -1.03 -2.21
CA ALA A 126 -16.37 -1.98 -3.32
C ALA A 126 -17.54 -1.72 -4.29
N ALA A 127 -18.76 -1.54 -3.75
CA ALA A 127 -19.94 -1.19 -4.55
C ALA A 127 -19.77 0.16 -5.28
N GLY A 128 -19.24 1.17 -4.58
CA GLY A 128 -18.91 2.47 -5.18
C GLY A 128 -17.85 2.38 -6.27
N SER A 129 -16.85 1.51 -6.09
CA SER A 129 -15.81 1.25 -7.09
C SER A 129 -16.38 0.56 -8.33
N LEU A 130 -17.29 -0.39 -8.17
CA LEU A 130 -17.99 -1.03 -9.30
C LEU A 130 -18.84 0.00 -10.07
N ALA A 131 -19.60 0.82 -9.35
CA ALA A 131 -20.38 1.90 -9.94
C ALA A 131 -19.49 2.90 -10.71
N MET A 132 -18.32 3.26 -10.14
CA MET A 132 -17.34 4.12 -10.80
C MET A 132 -16.78 3.49 -12.08
N LEU A 133 -16.47 2.20 -12.06
CA LEU A 133 -16.00 1.48 -13.25
C LEU A 133 -17.06 1.53 -14.36
N MET A 134 -18.31 1.22 -14.03
CA MET A 134 -19.43 1.28 -14.97
C MET A 134 -19.68 2.71 -15.49
N LEU A 135 -19.60 3.73 -14.62
CA LEU A 135 -19.70 5.14 -15.01
C LEU A 135 -18.57 5.53 -15.96
N SER A 136 -17.33 5.12 -15.68
CA SER A 136 -16.17 5.49 -16.49
C SER A 136 -16.23 4.84 -17.88
N VAL A 137 -16.59 3.56 -17.96
CA VAL A 137 -16.76 2.84 -19.23
C VAL A 137 -17.94 3.40 -20.03
N SER A 138 -19.09 3.61 -19.38
CA SER A 138 -20.27 4.19 -20.04
C SER A 138 -20.01 5.64 -20.51
N GLY A 139 -19.29 6.42 -19.72
CA GLY A 139 -18.85 7.77 -20.06
C GLY A 139 -18.00 7.76 -21.32
N LEU A 140 -17.01 6.88 -21.41
CA LEU A 140 -16.15 6.76 -22.60
C LEU A 140 -16.95 6.38 -23.86
N PHE A 141 -17.92 5.47 -23.72
CA PHE A 141 -18.82 5.13 -24.82
C PHE A 141 -19.67 6.32 -25.27
N LEU A 142 -20.19 7.12 -24.32
CA LEU A 142 -20.93 8.35 -24.60
C LEU A 142 -20.05 9.40 -25.29
N VAL A 143 -18.78 9.53 -24.90
CA VAL A 143 -17.81 10.40 -25.58
C VAL A 143 -17.56 9.91 -27.01
N ALA A 144 -17.28 8.62 -27.21
CA ALA A 144 -17.06 8.04 -28.52
C ALA A 144 -18.26 8.28 -29.46
N ARG A 145 -19.48 8.05 -28.95
CA ARG A 145 -20.71 8.31 -29.71
C ARG A 145 -20.89 9.79 -30.06
N ARG A 146 -20.57 10.71 -29.13
CA ARG A 146 -20.67 12.15 -29.36
C ARG A 146 -19.63 12.68 -30.34
N MET A 147 -18.42 12.10 -30.35
CA MET A 147 -17.32 12.50 -31.23
C MET A 147 -17.39 11.85 -32.62
N GLY A 148 -18.36 10.97 -32.86
CA GLY A 148 -18.51 10.26 -34.13
C GLY A 148 -17.52 9.10 -34.31
N GLY A 149 -17.09 8.47 -33.22
CA GLY A 149 -16.29 7.25 -33.20
C GLY A 149 -15.04 7.31 -32.31
N TRP A 150 -14.50 6.14 -32.00
CA TRP A 150 -13.32 5.94 -31.14
C TRP A 150 -12.06 6.66 -31.66
N ARG A 151 -11.88 6.73 -32.99
CA ARG A 151 -10.76 7.43 -33.62
C ARG A 151 -10.78 8.95 -33.42
N ARG A 152 -11.93 9.51 -33.03
CA ARG A 152 -12.13 10.97 -32.83
C ARG A 152 -12.21 11.36 -31.35
N LEU A 153 -11.89 10.45 -30.42
CA LEU A 153 -11.96 10.71 -28.97
C LEU A 153 -11.17 11.95 -28.53
N LEU A 154 -10.01 12.19 -29.14
CA LEU A 154 -9.14 13.33 -28.84
C LEU A 154 -9.40 14.57 -29.70
N ALA A 155 -10.32 14.49 -30.67
CA ALA A 155 -10.65 15.62 -31.51
C ALA A 155 -11.26 16.77 -30.69
N ARG A 156 -11.25 17.98 -31.26
CA ARG A 156 -11.77 19.18 -30.60
C ARG A 156 -13.27 19.05 -30.39
N SER A 157 -13.70 19.24 -29.15
CA SER A 157 -15.11 19.15 -28.79
C SER A 157 -15.83 20.48 -29.06
N ARG A 158 -17.10 20.41 -29.47
CA ARG A 158 -17.96 21.58 -29.73
C ARG A 158 -19.25 21.50 -28.90
N GLY A 159 -19.86 22.67 -28.66
CA GLY A 159 -21.12 22.81 -27.93
C GLY A 159 -21.00 23.59 -26.61
N PRO A 160 -22.04 23.54 -25.76
CA PRO A 160 -22.13 24.30 -24.52
C PRO A 160 -20.97 24.00 -23.55
N ALA A 161 -20.51 25.03 -22.84
CA ALA A 161 -19.32 24.98 -21.99
C ALA A 161 -19.35 23.84 -20.96
N ALA A 162 -20.43 23.71 -20.18
CA ALA A 162 -20.54 22.68 -19.15
C ALA A 162 -20.40 21.25 -19.71
N GLY A 163 -21.11 20.96 -20.80
CA GLY A 163 -21.04 19.66 -21.46
C GLY A 163 -19.73 19.41 -22.22
N ARG A 164 -18.99 20.46 -22.56
CA ARG A 164 -17.63 20.37 -23.11
C ARG A 164 -16.62 20.08 -22.00
N ILE A 165 -16.62 20.86 -20.92
CA ILE A 165 -15.69 20.72 -19.79
C ILE A 165 -15.81 19.32 -19.17
N HIS A 166 -17.04 18.86 -18.89
CA HIS A 166 -17.26 17.52 -18.35
C HIS A 166 -16.74 16.41 -19.29
N MET A 167 -16.89 16.57 -20.61
CA MET A 167 -16.37 15.61 -21.58
C MET A 167 -14.84 15.62 -21.63
N GLU A 168 -14.23 16.80 -21.63
CA GLU A 168 -12.77 16.96 -21.73
C GLU A 168 -12.05 16.46 -20.48
N ILE A 169 -12.55 16.82 -19.30
CA ILE A 169 -12.06 16.26 -18.03
C ILE A 169 -12.36 14.76 -17.98
N GLY A 170 -13.58 14.36 -18.33
CA GLY A 170 -14.01 12.96 -18.29
C GLY A 170 -13.15 12.04 -19.13
N ARG A 171 -12.83 12.40 -20.38
CA ARG A 171 -11.97 11.58 -21.24
C ARG A 171 -10.52 11.51 -20.77
N LEU A 172 -10.00 12.60 -20.18
CA LEU A 172 -8.64 12.63 -19.64
C LEU A 172 -8.54 11.77 -18.38
N SER A 173 -9.53 11.86 -17.51
CA SER A 173 -9.58 11.12 -16.25
C SER A 173 -10.03 9.67 -16.41
N ALA A 174 -10.70 9.30 -17.51
CA ALA A 174 -11.33 7.98 -17.69
C ALA A 174 -10.36 6.82 -17.47
N LEU A 175 -9.15 6.87 -18.03
CA LEU A 175 -8.16 5.82 -17.85
C LEU A 175 -7.76 5.67 -16.38
N GLY A 176 -7.48 6.79 -15.70
CA GLY A 176 -7.14 6.81 -14.28
C GLY A 176 -8.28 6.29 -13.40
N LEU A 177 -9.53 6.67 -13.70
CA LEU A 177 -10.71 6.21 -12.96
C LEU A 177 -11.00 4.72 -13.18
N ILE A 178 -10.81 4.22 -14.41
CA ILE A 178 -10.92 2.78 -14.72
C ILE A 178 -9.86 2.00 -13.95
N MET A 179 -8.60 2.44 -14.00
CA MET A 179 -7.52 1.78 -13.26
C MET A 179 -7.76 1.81 -11.75
N ALA A 180 -8.10 2.98 -11.19
CA ALA A 180 -8.34 3.12 -9.76
C ALA A 180 -9.53 2.26 -9.28
N SER A 181 -10.64 2.25 -10.03
CA SER A 181 -11.81 1.43 -9.68
C SER A 181 -11.53 -0.06 -9.82
N ALA A 182 -10.82 -0.49 -10.86
CA ALA A 182 -10.40 -1.88 -11.03
C ALA A 182 -9.44 -2.33 -9.91
N THR A 183 -8.46 -1.51 -9.55
CA THR A 183 -7.55 -1.78 -8.43
C THR A 183 -8.31 -1.86 -7.11
N SER A 184 -9.27 -0.96 -6.86
CA SER A 184 -10.09 -1.01 -5.65
C SER A 184 -10.95 -2.28 -5.59
N LEU A 185 -11.54 -2.71 -6.71
CA LEU A 185 -12.25 -3.99 -6.79
C LEU A 185 -11.34 -5.18 -6.50
N TYR A 186 -10.14 -5.19 -7.07
CA TYR A 186 -9.15 -6.22 -6.84
C TYR A 186 -8.72 -6.27 -5.36
N MET A 187 -8.48 -5.12 -4.74
CA MET A 187 -8.15 -5.02 -3.31
C MET A 187 -9.30 -5.46 -2.41
N ALA A 188 -10.55 -5.15 -2.77
CA ALA A 188 -11.72 -5.64 -2.06
C ALA A 188 -11.83 -7.16 -2.18
N ALA A 189 -11.68 -7.71 -3.38
CA ALA A 189 -11.72 -9.15 -3.62
C ALA A 189 -10.61 -9.88 -2.83
N SER A 190 -9.41 -9.32 -2.76
CA SER A 190 -8.33 -9.83 -1.90
C SER A 190 -8.66 -9.72 -0.41
N THR A 191 -9.24 -8.60 0.05
CA THR A 191 -9.61 -8.39 1.47
C THR A 191 -10.70 -9.37 1.93
N PHE A 192 -11.62 -9.76 1.04
CA PHE A 192 -12.68 -10.72 1.32
C PHE A 192 -12.33 -12.15 0.86
N GLU A 193 -11.06 -12.42 0.57
CA GLU A 193 -10.56 -13.76 0.22
C GLU A 193 -11.26 -14.41 -0.99
N LEU A 194 -11.80 -13.59 -1.90
CA LEU A 194 -12.43 -14.03 -3.14
C LEU A 194 -11.42 -14.42 -4.23
N LEU A 195 -10.15 -14.06 -4.04
CA LEU A 195 -9.05 -14.39 -4.93
C LEU A 195 -8.17 -15.49 -4.31
N PRO A 196 -7.58 -16.39 -5.13
CA PRO A 196 -6.62 -17.37 -4.64
C PRO A 196 -5.46 -16.68 -3.91
N GLN A 197 -5.10 -17.19 -2.73
CA GLN A 197 -3.90 -16.74 -2.02
C GLN A 197 -2.69 -17.43 -2.66
N GLU A 198 -1.80 -16.67 -3.30
CA GLU A 198 -0.48 -17.19 -3.63
C GLU A 198 0.33 -17.29 -2.33
N ALA A 199 0.85 -18.49 -2.04
CA ALA A 199 1.79 -18.71 -0.94
C ALA A 199 3.06 -17.89 -1.21
N THR A 200 3.05 -16.66 -0.72
CA THR A 200 4.13 -15.68 -0.93
C THR A 200 5.22 -15.78 0.13
N SER A 201 4.95 -16.52 1.20
CA SER A 201 5.94 -16.91 2.20
C SER A 201 6.50 -18.29 1.85
N PRO A 202 7.83 -18.49 1.90
CA PRO A 202 8.40 -19.81 1.80
C PRO A 202 7.83 -20.70 2.91
N GLU A 203 7.59 -21.98 2.60
CA GLU A 203 7.20 -22.95 3.63
C GLU A 203 8.26 -22.98 4.73
N PHE A 204 7.81 -23.02 5.99
CA PHE A 204 8.72 -23.24 7.10
C PHE A 204 9.44 -24.57 6.90
N PRO A 205 10.77 -24.62 7.14
CA PRO A 205 11.54 -25.83 6.92
C PRO A 205 11.03 -26.94 7.84
N VAL A 206 10.60 -28.06 7.26
CA VAL A 206 10.16 -29.27 8.01
C VAL A 206 11.33 -29.92 8.75
N ARG A 207 12.57 -29.59 8.38
CA ARG A 207 13.81 -30.02 9.05
C ARG A 207 14.67 -28.82 9.38
N VAL A 208 14.91 -28.62 10.67
CA VAL A 208 15.84 -27.63 11.23
C VAL A 208 17.07 -28.34 11.81
N SER A 209 18.15 -27.60 12.04
CA SER A 209 19.40 -28.18 12.56
C SER A 209 19.32 -28.59 14.04
N GLY A 210 18.36 -28.05 14.82
CA GLY A 210 18.32 -28.22 16.28
C GLY A 210 19.41 -27.42 17.00
N GLU A 211 20.12 -26.55 16.29
CA GLU A 211 21.19 -25.71 16.82
C GLU A 211 20.67 -24.29 17.03
N THR A 212 20.82 -23.76 18.25
CA THR A 212 20.39 -22.41 18.62
C THR A 212 21.58 -21.48 18.90
N GLY A 213 21.32 -20.18 18.96
CA GLY A 213 22.32 -19.18 19.39
C GLY A 213 23.35 -18.77 18.34
N LEU A 214 23.19 -19.18 17.08
CA LEU A 214 24.06 -18.73 16.00
C LEU A 214 23.90 -17.21 15.77
N ASN A 215 25.02 -16.48 15.75
CA ASN A 215 24.99 -15.04 15.49
C ASN A 215 24.57 -14.78 14.02
N PRO A 216 23.59 -13.90 13.76
CA PRO A 216 23.20 -13.55 12.39
C PRO A 216 24.36 -13.09 11.49
N ALA A 217 25.42 -12.51 12.07
CA ALA A 217 26.64 -12.12 11.35
C ALA A 217 27.35 -13.31 10.67
N ASP A 218 27.24 -14.50 11.26
CA ASP A 218 27.92 -15.72 10.82
C ASP A 218 27.09 -16.53 9.81
N MET A 219 25.86 -16.08 9.50
CA MET A 219 24.97 -16.76 8.56
C MET A 219 25.28 -16.39 7.10
N PRO A 220 25.82 -17.30 6.27
CA PRO A 220 26.21 -16.98 4.90
C PRO A 220 25.01 -16.57 4.02
N ALA A 221 23.84 -17.16 4.29
CA ALA A 221 22.59 -16.83 3.59
C ALA A 221 22.17 -15.37 3.81
N LEU A 222 22.31 -14.87 5.04
CA LEU A 222 22.01 -13.47 5.36
C LEU A 222 23.11 -12.52 4.87
N ALA A 223 24.37 -12.97 4.86
CA ALA A 223 25.50 -12.18 4.36
C ALA A 223 25.42 -11.93 2.85
N ALA A 224 24.86 -12.88 2.10
CA ALA A 224 24.67 -12.76 0.64
C ALA A 224 23.57 -11.77 0.23
N ILE A 225 22.68 -11.37 1.16
CA ILE A 225 21.56 -10.48 0.88
C ILE A 225 21.93 -9.06 1.33
N PRO A 226 21.92 -8.07 0.43
CA PRO A 226 22.12 -6.68 0.83
C PRO A 226 20.89 -6.19 1.62
N ALA A 227 21.13 -5.41 2.68
CA ALA A 227 20.07 -4.87 3.54
C ALA A 227 19.04 -4.03 2.77
N SER A 228 19.41 -3.44 1.63
CA SER A 228 18.50 -2.73 0.75
C SER A 228 17.44 -3.63 0.08
N ARG A 229 17.70 -4.93 -0.03
CA ARG A 229 16.77 -5.95 -0.53
C ARG A 229 16.01 -6.69 0.58
N LEU A 230 16.30 -6.38 1.85
CA LEU A 230 15.51 -6.90 2.97
C LEU A 230 14.05 -6.48 2.81
N ARG A 231 13.14 -7.43 3.04
CA ARG A 231 11.71 -7.17 3.23
C ARG A 231 11.34 -7.41 4.68
N GLU A 232 11.64 -8.60 5.13
CA GLU A 232 11.32 -9.11 6.46
C GLU A 232 12.36 -10.16 6.84
N LEU A 233 12.77 -10.14 8.10
CA LEU A 233 13.57 -11.17 8.75
C LEU A 233 12.91 -11.45 10.09
N THR A 234 12.46 -12.67 10.30
CA THR A 234 11.86 -13.13 11.56
C THR A 234 12.88 -13.98 12.29
N PHE A 235 13.02 -13.74 13.58
CA PHE A 235 13.94 -14.48 14.46
C PHE A 235 13.20 -15.67 15.08
N PRO A 236 13.90 -16.77 15.37
CA PRO A 236 13.31 -17.88 16.12
C PRO A 236 12.97 -17.42 17.54
N TYR A 237 11.98 -18.07 18.16
CA TYR A 237 11.76 -17.88 19.59
C TYR A 237 12.96 -18.42 20.38
N PRO A 238 13.30 -17.84 21.54
CA PRO A 238 14.48 -18.25 22.32
C PRO A 238 14.56 -19.75 22.64
N ASP A 239 13.41 -20.42 22.74
CA ASP A 239 13.28 -21.84 23.12
C ASP A 239 12.71 -22.73 21.99
N ASP A 240 12.67 -22.23 20.75
CA ASP A 240 12.24 -23.01 19.57
C ASP A 240 13.48 -23.58 18.84
N PRO A 241 13.74 -24.90 18.94
CA PRO A 241 14.95 -25.55 18.42
C PRO A 241 14.97 -25.72 16.89
#